data_AF-A0A8J6EN10-F1
#
_entry.id   AF-A0A8J6EN10-F1
#
_cell.length_a   1.000
_cell.length_b   1.000
_cell.length_c   1.000
_cell.angle_alpha   90.00
_cell.angle_beta   90.00
_cell.angle_gamma   90.00
#
_symmetry.space_group_name_H-M   'P 1'
#
loop_
_entity.id
_entity.type
_entity.pdbx_description
1 polymer ?
#
loop_
_entity_poly.entity_id
_entity_poly.type
_entity_poly.pdbx_seq_one_letter_code
_entity_poly.pdbx_strand_id
1 'polypeptide(L)'
;MSYGVIQHEVMHALSFFHEHTRLDRDNYVEVMWHYVSPVNQGDFKKDSGDTLSTPYNYNSIMHYSRRRGGAAAGEHTFACS
;
A
#
# COMPACT_ATOMS: atom_id res chain seq x y z
N MET A 1 4.69 8.72 18.48
CA MET A 1 3.65 8.65 17.44
C MET A 1 3.78 9.90 16.57
N SER A 2 4.02 9.76 15.27
CA SER A 2 4.23 10.92 14.39
C SER A 2 2.89 11.47 13.91
N TYR A 3 2.84 12.75 13.52
CA TYR A 3 1.64 13.37 12.94
C TYR A 3 1.10 12.58 11.74
N GLY A 4 1.98 12.01 10.91
CA GLY A 4 1.58 11.19 9.77
C GLY A 4 0.89 9.89 10.16
N VAL A 5 1.31 9.23 11.24
CA VAL A 5 0.63 8.03 11.74
C VAL A 5 -0.77 8.37 12.23
N ILE A 6 -0.93 9.48 12.96
CA ILE A 6 -2.26 9.91 13.44
C ILE A 6 -3.19 10.17 12.24
N GLN A 7 -2.72 10.86 11.22
CA GLN A 7 -3.50 11.13 10.01
C GLN A 7 -3.85 9.85 9.24
N HIS A 8 -2.92 8.89 9.13
CA HIS A 8 -3.16 7.59 8.50
C HIS A 8 -4.29 6.80 9.18
N GLU A 9 -4.27 6.71 10.51
CA GLU A 9 -5.30 5.98 11.26
C GLU A 9 -6.66 6.71 11.22
N VAL A 10 -6.66 8.05 11.22
CA VAL A 10 -7.89 8.83 11.03
C VAL A 10 -8.48 8.59 9.64
N MET A 11 -7.67 8.47 8.60
CA MET A 11 -8.14 8.14 7.25
C MET A 11 -8.77 6.73 7.21
N HIS A 12 -8.19 5.74 7.89
CA HIS A 12 -8.84 4.44 8.07
C HIS A 12 -10.20 4.54 8.77
N ALA A 13 -10.33 5.39 9.79
CA ALA A 13 -11.61 5.63 10.47
C ALA A 13 -12.67 6.29 9.54
N LEU A 14 -12.24 6.97 8.48
CA LEU A 14 -13.09 7.53 7.42
C LEU A 14 -13.33 6.55 6.26
N SER A 15 -13.02 5.27 6.45
CA SER A 15 -13.18 4.20 5.45
C SER A 15 -12.24 4.30 4.25
N PHE A 16 -11.09 4.98 4.38
CA PHE A 16 -10.04 4.90 3.37
C PHE A 16 -9.19 3.64 3.58
N PHE A 17 -8.92 2.94 2.49
CA PHE A 17 -8.02 1.78 2.44
C PHE A 17 -6.64 2.18 1.94
N HIS A 18 -5.71 1.24 1.98
CA HIS A 18 -4.35 1.49 1.51
C HIS A 18 -4.32 1.78 0.00
N GLU A 19 -3.48 2.73 -0.42
CA GLU A 19 -3.35 3.08 -1.84
C GLU A 19 -2.86 1.88 -2.66
N HIS A 20 -1.96 1.07 -2.10
CA HIS A 20 -1.44 -0.15 -2.73
C HIS A 20 -2.43 -1.32 -2.75
N THR A 21 -3.64 -1.18 -2.21
CA THR A 21 -4.69 -2.20 -2.31
C THR A 21 -5.78 -1.83 -3.32
N ARG A 22 -5.69 -0.68 -4.00
CA ARG A 22 -6.64 -0.32 -5.06
C ARG A 22 -6.74 -1.38 -6.16
N LEU A 23 -7.92 -1.50 -6.78
CA LEU A 23 -8.16 -2.44 -7.88
C LEU A 23 -7.29 -2.14 -9.10
N ASP A 24 -7.04 -0.86 -9.37
CA ASP A 24 -6.25 -0.35 -10.50
C ASP A 24 -4.74 -0.27 -10.23
N ARG A 25 -4.27 -0.67 -9.04
CA ARG A 25 -2.86 -0.53 -8.64
C ARG A 25 -1.86 -1.15 -9.62
N ASP A 26 -2.24 -2.23 -10.30
CA ASP A 26 -1.32 -2.99 -11.15
C ASP A 26 -0.94 -2.20 -12.43
N ASN A 27 -1.63 -1.07 -12.69
CA ASN A 27 -1.22 -0.10 -13.72
C ASN A 27 -0.07 0.82 -13.26
N TYR A 28 0.20 0.88 -11.95
CA TYR A 28 1.10 1.87 -11.33
C TYR A 28 2.26 1.23 -10.54
N VAL A 29 2.01 0.06 -9.93
CA VAL A 29 2.98 -0.69 -9.14
C VAL A 29 2.86 -2.18 -9.39
N GLU A 30 4.00 -2.86 -9.37
CA GLU A 30 4.10 -4.31 -9.34
C GLU A 30 4.45 -4.76 -7.91
N VAL A 31 3.67 -5.68 -7.35
CA VAL A 31 3.98 -6.29 -6.06
C VAL A 31 4.99 -7.42 -6.28
N MET A 32 6.18 -7.27 -5.71
CA MET A 32 7.26 -8.27 -5.80
C MET A 32 7.01 -9.39 -4.78
N TRP A 33 6.06 -10.27 -5.06
CA TRP A 33 5.59 -11.31 -4.13
C TRP A 33 6.69 -12.20 -3.56
N HIS A 34 7.79 -12.42 -4.31
CA HIS A 34 8.94 -13.18 -3.83
C HIS A 34 9.64 -12.54 -2.63
N TYR A 35 9.61 -11.21 -2.54
CA TYR A 35 10.20 -10.43 -1.46
C TYR A 35 9.20 -10.12 -0.33
N VAL A 36 7.91 -10.45 -0.52
CA VAL A 36 6.89 -10.27 0.53
C VAL A 36 6.93 -11.47 1.47
N SER A 37 7.08 -11.20 2.77
CA SER A 37 7.05 -12.26 3.77
C SER A 37 5.70 -12.99 3.74
N PRO A 38 5.66 -14.33 3.86
CA PRO A 38 4.42 -15.12 3.78
C PRO A 38 3.31 -14.63 4.73
N VAL A 39 3.68 -14.17 5.93
CA VAL A 39 2.72 -13.66 6.93
C VAL A 39 2.08 -12.32 6.52
N ASN A 40 2.75 -11.56 5.66
CA ASN A 40 2.31 -10.23 5.23
C ASN A 40 1.58 -10.23 3.87
N GLN A 41 1.51 -11.36 3.16
CA GLN A 41 0.88 -11.42 1.83
C GLN A 41 -0.59 -10.98 1.83
N GLY A 42 -1.28 -11.14 2.97
CA GLY A 42 -2.64 -10.64 3.16
C GLY A 42 -2.77 -9.13 2.98
N ASP A 43 -1.78 -8.36 3.45
CA ASP A 43 -1.80 -6.89 3.44
C ASP A 43 -1.65 -6.29 2.04
N PHE A 44 -1.19 -7.10 1.08
CA PHE A 44 -1.02 -6.73 -0.32
C PHE A 44 -2.18 -7.22 -1.18
N LYS A 45 -3.23 -7.80 -0.62
CA LYS A 45 -4.42 -8.16 -1.43
C LYS A 45 -5.15 -6.90 -1.86
N LYS A 46 -5.78 -6.95 -3.03
CA LYS A 46 -6.61 -5.84 -3.51
C LYS A 46 -7.89 -5.75 -2.67
N ASP A 47 -8.36 -4.53 -2.45
CA ASP A 47 -9.61 -4.21 -1.78
C ASP A 47 -10.59 -3.60 -2.81
N SER A 48 -11.89 -3.86 -2.64
CA SER A 48 -12.95 -3.45 -3.57
C SER A 48 -13.46 -2.02 -3.32
N GLY A 49 -12.59 -1.13 -2.84
CA GLY A 49 -12.92 0.26 -2.57
C GLY A 49 -13.11 1.09 -3.84
N ASP A 50 -13.91 2.16 -3.75
CA ASP A 50 -14.04 3.17 -4.80
C ASP A 50 -12.79 4.07 -4.80
N THR A 51 -12.27 4.35 -5.99
CA THR A 51 -11.14 5.27 -6.20
C THR A 51 -11.56 6.74 -6.14
N LEU A 52 -12.86 7.01 -6.06
CA LEU A 52 -13.46 8.34 -6.07
C LEU A 52 -13.04 9.17 -7.30
N SER A 53 -12.74 8.48 -8.41
CA SER A 53 -12.18 9.08 -9.63
C SER A 53 -10.87 9.85 -9.40
N THR A 54 -10.12 9.53 -8.35
CA THR A 54 -8.83 10.15 -8.06
C THR A 54 -7.67 9.37 -8.67
N PRO A 55 -6.62 10.05 -9.17
CA PRO A 55 -5.44 9.38 -9.69
C PRO A 55 -4.69 8.65 -8.57
N TYR A 56 -3.94 7.62 -8.93
CA TYR A 56 -3.08 6.90 -8.01
C TYR A 56 -1.97 7.81 -7.46
N ASN A 57 -1.73 7.80 -6.14
CA ASN A 57 -0.74 8.66 -5.51
C ASN A 57 0.32 7.87 -4.72
N TYR A 58 1.53 7.78 -5.27
CA TYR A 58 2.69 7.12 -4.62
C TYR A 58 3.09 7.77 -3.29
N ASN A 59 2.80 9.06 -3.10
CA ASN A 59 3.08 9.80 -1.86
C ASN A 59 1.85 9.87 -0.95
N SER A 60 0.79 9.11 -1.24
CA SER A 60 -0.39 9.01 -0.38
C SER A 60 0.04 8.56 1.00
N ILE A 61 -0.53 9.19 2.03
CA ILE A 61 -0.33 8.76 3.41
C ILE A 61 -0.83 7.34 3.65
N MET A 62 -1.70 6.84 2.77
CA MET A 62 -2.24 5.49 2.77
C MET A 62 -1.38 4.50 1.96
N HIS A 63 -0.31 4.94 1.29
CA HIS A 63 0.56 4.05 0.53
C HIS A 63 1.63 3.43 1.43
N TYR A 64 1.80 2.12 1.38
CA TYR A 64 2.90 1.44 2.06
C TYR A 64 4.26 1.89 1.53
N SER A 65 5.25 1.99 2.42
CA SER A 65 6.62 2.22 1.97
C SER A 65 7.13 1.02 1.17
N ARG A 66 8.10 1.28 0.28
CA ARG A 66 8.68 0.29 -0.66
C ARG A 66 9.30 -0.96 -0.01
N ARG A 67 9.46 -0.97 1.32
CA ARG A 67 10.07 -2.05 2.11
C ARG A 67 9.13 -2.66 3.14
N ARG A 68 7.94 -2.09 3.33
CA ARG A 68 6.98 -2.61 4.31
C ARG A 68 6.57 -4.01 3.87
N GLY A 69 6.50 -4.94 4.83
CA GLY A 69 6.11 -6.33 4.58
C GLY A 69 7.19 -7.24 4.00
N GLY A 70 8.42 -6.74 3.80
CA GLY A 70 9.53 -7.48 3.18
C GLY A 70 10.03 -8.66 4.02
N ALA A 71 10.54 -9.69 3.35
CA ALA A 71 11.14 -10.88 3.97
C ALA A 71 12.56 -10.62 4.48
N ALA A 72 13.34 -9.78 3.77
CA ALA A 72 14.69 -9.39 4.19
C ALA A 72 14.95 -7.88 4.09
N ALA A 73 15.97 -7.42 4.82
CA ALA A 73 16.39 -6.02 4.81
C ALA A 73 16.98 -5.64 3.44
N GLY A 74 16.47 -4.56 2.85
CA GLY A 74 16.96 -4.03 1.57
C GLY A 74 16.15 -4.46 0.36
N GLU A 75 15.28 -5.46 0.50
CA GLU A 75 14.39 -5.91 -0.58
C GLU A 75 13.19 -4.97 -0.73
N HIS A 76 12.79 -4.75 -1.98
CA HIS A 76 11.65 -3.89 -2.30
C HIS A 76 10.42 -4.74 -2.58
N THR A 77 9.34 -4.50 -1.84
CA THR A 77 8.06 -5.18 -2.01
C THR A 77 7.21 -4.59 -3.13
N PHE A 78 7.56 -3.39 -3.60
CA PHE A 78 6.97 -2.74 -4.76
C PHE A 78 8.03 -2.35 -5.80
N ALA A 79 7.74 -2.62 -7.07
CA ALA A 79 8.36 -1.93 -8.20
C ALA A 79 7.38 -0.89 -8.75
N CYS A 80 7.89 0.27 -9.17
CA CYS A 80 7.08 1.33 -9.76
C CYS A 80 7.26 1.26 -11.28
N SER A 81 6.16 1.39 -12.00
CA SER A 81 6.12 1.50 -13.46
C SER A 81 6.70 2.82 -13.96
#